data_AF-B7JGB4-F1
#
_entry.id   AF-B7JGB4-F1
#
_cell.length_a   1.000
_cell.length_b   1.000
_cell.length_c   1.000
_cell.angle_alpha   90.00
_cell.angle_beta   90.00
_cell.angle_gamma   90.00
#
_symmetry.space_group_name_H-M   'P 1'
#
loop_
_entity.id
_entity.type
_entity.pdbx_description
1 polymer ?
#
loop_
_entity_poly.entity_id
_entity_poly.type
_entity_poly.pdbx_seq_one_letter_code
_entity_poly.pdbx_strand_id
1 'polypeptide(L)' 'MIYIAIFIVPTLAVEARRLHDSGKTGWWQLLNLVPFGGAVLLVFCIIVSDEGDNKYGPNPHSNLKKAI' A
#
# COMPACT_ATOMS: atom_id res chain seq x y z
N MET A 1 -4.79 25.23 -10.34
CA MET A 1 -4.76 25.08 -8.86
C MET A 1 -5.78 24.06 -8.35
N ILE A 2 -7.03 24.05 -8.84
CA ILE A 2 -8.06 23.03 -8.48
C ILE A 2 -7.67 21.60 -8.91
N TYR A 3 -6.98 21.44 -10.05
CA TYR A 3 -6.54 20.13 -10.56
C TYR A 3 -5.79 19.29 -9.51
N ILE A 4 -4.84 19.88 -8.78
CA ILE A 4 -4.02 19.16 -7.80
C ILE A 4 -4.88 18.59 -6.66
N ALA A 5 -5.88 19.32 -6.19
CA ALA A 5 -6.77 18.88 -5.12
C ALA A 5 -7.61 17.65 -5.53
N ILE A 6 -7.96 17.53 -6.82
CA ILE A 6 -8.72 16.40 -7.36
C ILE A 6 -7.87 15.13 -7.37
N PHE A 7 -6.57 15.23 -7.63
CA PHE A 7 -5.68 14.06 -7.70
C PHE A 7 -5.10 13.65 -6.34
N ILE A 8 -4.97 14.58 -5.38
CA ILE A 8 -4.44 14.25 -4.05
C ILE A 8 -5.26 13.16 -3.36
N VAL A 9 -6.60 13.27 -3.36
CA VAL A 9 -7.47 12.30 -2.68
C VAL A 9 -7.35 10.89 -3.25
N PRO A 10 -7.50 10.64 -4.58
CA PRO A 10 -7.35 9.30 -5.14
C PRO A 10 -5.90 8.78 -5.02
N THR A 11 -4.88 9.63 -5.14
CA THR A 11 -3.48 9.18 -4.95
C THR A 11 -3.25 8.68 -3.53
N LEU A 12 -3.68 9.44 -2.52
CA LEU A 12 -3.56 9.02 -1.13
C LEU A 12 -4.35 7.74 -0.85
N ALA A 13 -5.54 7.60 -1.43
CA ALA A 13 -6.38 6.41 -1.27
C ALA A 13 -5.75 5.14 -1.86
N VAL A 14 -5.16 5.23 -3.05
CA VAL A 14 -4.50 4.09 -3.71
C VAL A 14 -3.24 3.66 -2.95
N GLU A 15 -2.42 4.60 -2.52
CA GLU A 15 -1.23 4.32 -1.71
C GLU A 15 -1.58 3.71 -0.34
N ALA A 16 -2.61 4.24 0.34
CA ALA A 16 -3.09 3.68 1.60
C ALA A 16 -3.57 2.23 1.42
N ARG A 17 -4.29 1.93 0.33
CA ARG A 17 -4.69 0.56 -0.01
C ARG A 17 -3.47 -0.33 -0.23
N ARG A 18 -2.48 0.13 -0.99
CA ARG A 18 -1.26 -0.66 -1.26
C ARG A 18 -0.46 -0.97 0.01
N LEU A 19 -0.36 -0.01 0.92
CA LEU A 19 0.28 -0.19 2.22
C LEU A 19 -0.50 -1.19 3.08
N HIS A 20 -1.84 -1.09 3.11
CA HIS A 20 -2.71 -2.02 3.81
C HIS A 20 -2.59 -3.45 3.28
N ASP A 21 -2.56 -3.63 1.96
CA ASP A 21 -2.35 -4.93 1.33
C ASP A 21 -1.02 -5.57 1.81
N SER A 22 -0.01 -4.76 2.12
CA SER A 22 1.31 -5.17 2.63
C SER A 22 1.43 -5.17 4.17
N GLY A 23 0.29 -5.21 4.89
CA GLY A 23 0.23 -5.25 6.35
C GLY A 23 0.59 -3.95 7.08
N LYS A 24 0.96 -2.89 6.36
CA LYS A 24 1.41 -1.60 6.88
C LYS A 24 0.22 -0.66 7.07
N THR A 25 0.34 0.32 7.95
CA THR A 25 -0.70 1.35 8.16
C THR A 25 -0.58 2.47 7.12
N GLY A 26 -1.69 3.15 6.78
CA GLY A 26 -1.63 4.34 5.91
C GLY A 26 -0.73 5.47 6.44
N TRP A 27 -0.44 5.50 7.74
CA TRP A 27 0.47 6.46 8.37
C TRP A 27 1.90 6.44 7.80
N TRP A 28 2.32 5.36 7.16
CA TRP A 28 3.60 5.32 6.46
C TRP A 28 3.72 6.35 5.33
N GLN A 29 2.59 6.86 4.80
CA GLN A 29 2.57 7.93 3.81
C GLN A 29 3.16 9.26 4.32
N LEU A 30 3.20 9.48 5.64
CA LEU A 30 3.83 10.65 6.24
C LEU A 30 5.33 10.75 5.91
N LEU A 31 5.97 9.64 5.50
CA LEU A 31 7.34 9.66 5.01
C LEU A 31 7.53 10.58 3.78
N ASN A 32 6.49 10.84 2.98
CA ASN A 32 6.57 11.81 1.89
C ASN A 32 6.86 13.25 2.36
N LEU A 33 6.67 13.56 3.65
CA LEU A 33 7.02 14.85 4.24
C LEU A 33 8.51 14.96 4.61
N VAL A 34 9.22 13.83 4.66
CA VAL A 34 10.66 13.78 4.97
C VAL A 34 11.44 13.69 3.65
N PRO A 35 12.57 14.41 3.51
CA PRO A 35 13.46 14.24 2.36
C PRO A 35 13.81 12.75 2.17
N PHE A 36 13.67 12.26 0.93
CA PHE A 36 13.90 10.86 0.54
C PHE A 36 12.90 9.81 1.10
N GLY A 37 11.92 10.17 1.92
CA GLY A 37 10.96 9.18 2.42
C GLY A 37 10.06 8.56 1.35
N GLY A 38 9.85 9.27 0.23
CA GLY A 38 9.20 8.71 -0.96
C GLY A 38 9.92 7.49 -1.56
N ALA A 39 11.24 7.37 -1.38
CA ALA A 39 11.99 6.19 -1.83
C ALA A 39 11.60 4.93 -1.03
N VAL A 40 11.33 5.08 0.27
CA VAL A 40 10.86 3.97 1.12
C VAL A 40 9.46 3.53 0.69
N LEU A 41 8.57 4.47 0.37
CA LEU A 41 7.23 4.17 -0.14
C LEU A 41 7.29 3.50 -1.52
N LEU A 42 8.20 3.93 -2.39
CA LEU A 42 8.43 3.29 -3.68
C LEU A 42 8.85 1.82 -3.50
N VAL A 43 9.75 1.54 -2.56
CA VAL A 43 10.14 0.16 -2.20
C VAL A 43 8.92 -0.65 -1.75
N PHE A 44 8.05 -0.10 -0.91
CA PHE A 44 6.82 -0.79 -0.51
C PHE A 44 5.82 -1.01 -1.66
N CYS A 45 5.79 -0.14 -2.67
CA CYS A 45 4.96 -0.35 -3.85
C CYS A 45 5.45 -1.53 -4.70
N ILE A 46 6.78 -1.71 -4.81
CA ILE A 46 7.41 -2.71 -5.67
C ILE A 46 7.47 -4.10 -4.99
N ILE A 47 7.68 -4.15 -3.67
CA ILE A 47 7.79 -5.40 -2.92
C ILE A 47 6.46 -6.16 -2.90
N VAL A 48 6.51 -7.49 -3.03
CA VAL A 48 5.33 -8.37 -2.93
C VAL A 48 4.72 -8.28 -1.53
N SER A 49 3.39 -8.21 -1.47
CA SER A 49 2.62 -8.22 -0.22
C SER A 49 2.86 -9.51 0.58
N ASP A 50 2.72 -9.49 1.91
CA ASP A 50 2.96 -10.66 2.75
C ASP A 50 2.14 -11.90 2.33
N GLU A 51 2.75 -13.09 2.45
CA GLU A 51 2.07 -14.35 2.21
C GLU A 51 1.09 -14.66 3.35
N GLY A 52 -0.19 -14.82 3.01
CA GLY A 52 -1.25 -15.16 3.97
C GLY A 52 -2.28 -14.04 4.19
N ASP A 53 -3.24 -14.31 5.05
CA ASP A 53 -4.30 -13.37 5.40
C ASP A 53 -3.70 -12.21 6.21
N ASN A 54 -4.08 -10.98 5.87
CA ASN A 54 -3.67 -9.81 6.64
C ASN A 54 -4.83 -9.30 7.50
N LYS A 55 -4.57 -8.34 8.39
CA LYS A 55 -5.59 -7.73 9.27
C LYS A 55 -6.71 -7.00 8.52
N TYR A 56 -6.58 -6.82 7.20
CA TYR A 56 -7.52 -6.13 6.33
C TYR A 56 -8.34 -7.10 5.44
N GLY A 57 -8.02 -8.39 5.43
CA GLY A 57 -8.78 -9.41 4.73
C GLY A 57 -7.98 -10.64 4.33
N PRO A 58 -8.68 -11.71 3.91
CA PRO A 58 -8.03 -12.94 3.46
C PRO A 58 -7.36 -12.78 2.10
N ASN A 59 -6.23 -13.46 1.90
CA ASN A 59 -5.52 -13.43 0.63
C ASN A 59 -6.19 -14.38 -0.37
N PRO A 60 -6.59 -13.91 -1.57
CA PRO A 60 -7.28 -14.72 -2.57
C PRO A 60 -6.43 -15.89 -3.11
N HIS A 61 -5.09 -15.83 -2.96
CA HIS A 61 -4.18 -16.88 -3.40
C HIS A 61 -3.96 -17.99 -2.37
N SER A 62 -4.49 -17.86 -1.15
CA SER A 62 -4.33 -18.87 -0.07
C SER A 62 -4.89 -20.25 -0.47
N ASN A 63 -6.02 -20.28 -1.17
CA ASN A 63 -6.69 -21.52 -1.60
C ASN A 63 -5.99 -22.22 -2.78
N LEU A 64 -5.24 -21.48 -3.61
CA LEU A 64 -4.50 -22.04 -4.74
C LEU A 64 -3.26 -22.81 -4.27
N LYS A 65 -2.58 -22.31 -3.22
CA LYS A 65 -1.37 -22.96 -2.65
C LYS A 65 -1.69 -24.23 -1.85
N LYS A 66 -2.96 -24.45 -1.51
CA LYS A 66 -3.45 -25.61 -0.75
C LYS A 66 -3.89 -26.77 -1.64
N ALA A 67 -4.08 -26.52 -2.95
CA ALA A 67 -4.57 -27.47 -3.94
C ALA A 67 -3.47 -28.05 -4.84
N ILE A 68 -2.22 -27.56 -4.69
CA ILE A 68 -0.99 -28.08 -5.29
C ILE A 68 -0.21 -28.79 -4.18
#